data_AF-A0A844ARE7-F1
#
_entry.id   AF-A0A844ARE7-F1
#
_cell.length_a   1.000
_cell.length_b   1.000
_cell.length_c   1.000
_cell.angle_alpha   90.00
_cell.angle_beta   90.00
_cell.angle_gamma   90.00
#
_symmetry.space_group_name_H-M   'P 1'
#
loop_
_entity.id
_entity.type
_entity.pdbx_description
1 polymer ?
#
loop_
_entity_poly.entity_id
_entity_poly.type
_entity_poly.pdbx_seq_one_letter_code
_entity_poly.pdbx_strand_id
1 'polypeptide(L)'
;MRSVVRRPFLLLSAAIAASALIVACGGGGGGGTVTPTTISGSVVKGPVSAANVCAYKAVAGGKGDQLACTTTNASGAYSFDIQYTGDVVIEASGGTYVDEATHVSTALSTPLQVVIASSGGTATGIVTPLTSVAYSMAKGMSGGVSSANFSTAATNVATQFQLGSINIATTAPTIGSSANVYGKALQAFSQFVAAGGSFSAFVTWTNPASFQSAYSSAYVVINGNSITFTFTGTGINPGGGSTESCGITVAGSGTVSANGGSFPFTLPPTKVCVTGLPTGACSAGNSQLQSLASSGATPAGNYSISYTYAYAPNDCAGALVTVNYQ
;
A
#
# COMPACT_ATOMS: atom_id res chain seq x y z
N MET A 1 -81.60 3.33 -72.71
CA MET A 1 -80.91 4.53 -72.18
C MET A 1 -79.42 4.23 -72.20
N ARG A 2 -78.70 4.81 -73.18
CA ARG A 2 -77.69 5.87 -73.00
C ARG A 2 -76.46 5.40 -72.21
N SER A 3 -75.19 5.46 -72.63
CA SER A 3 -74.45 5.89 -73.82
C SER A 3 -73.00 6.14 -73.32
N VAL A 4 -71.96 5.83 -74.14
CA VAL A 4 -70.72 6.66 -74.29
C VAL A 4 -69.71 6.59 -73.09
N VAL A 5 -68.36 6.57 -73.15
CA VAL A 5 -67.29 6.66 -74.16
C VAL A 5 -65.91 6.34 -73.52
N ARG A 6 -64.96 5.90 -74.37
CA ARG A 6 -63.47 5.96 -74.40
C ARG A 6 -62.58 6.34 -73.17
N ARG A 7 -61.44 5.61 -73.09
CA ARG A 7 -60.08 5.91 -72.52
C ARG A 7 -59.58 7.34 -72.89
N PRO A 8 -58.51 7.99 -72.33
CA PRO A 8 -57.23 7.44 -71.79
C PRO A 8 -56.42 8.31 -70.76
N PHE A 9 -55.18 7.85 -70.43
CA PHE A 9 -53.89 8.58 -70.28
C PHE A 9 -53.55 9.62 -69.17
N LEU A 10 -52.31 9.47 -68.64
CA LEU A 10 -51.35 10.40 -68.02
C LEU A 10 -51.64 10.96 -66.61
N LEU A 11 -50.89 10.55 -65.58
CA LEU A 11 -49.57 11.06 -65.15
C LEU A 11 -49.61 12.52 -64.66
N LEU A 12 -49.53 12.71 -63.33
CA LEU A 12 -48.60 13.70 -62.76
C LEU A 12 -48.21 13.31 -61.33
N SER A 13 -46.90 13.19 -61.15
CA SER A 13 -46.15 12.99 -59.92
C SER A 13 -46.00 14.29 -59.14
N ALA A 14 -46.01 14.21 -57.79
CA ALA A 14 -45.17 14.98 -56.84
C ALA A 14 -45.75 14.74 -55.43
N ALA A 15 -45.24 13.76 -54.68
CA ALA A 15 -44.17 13.94 -53.69
C ALA A 15 -44.54 14.91 -52.55
N ILE A 16 -44.80 14.35 -51.35
CA ILE A 16 -44.23 14.81 -50.08
C ILE A 16 -44.30 13.63 -49.09
N ALA A 17 -43.16 13.36 -48.48
CA ALA A 17 -42.90 12.34 -47.50
C ALA A 17 -43.58 12.65 -46.15
N ALA A 18 -44.06 11.61 -45.48
CA ALA A 18 -44.14 11.56 -44.02
C ALA A 18 -44.07 10.10 -43.58
N SER A 19 -42.85 9.66 -43.28
CA SER A 19 -42.54 8.40 -42.62
C SER A 19 -43.21 8.36 -41.25
N ALA A 20 -44.27 7.58 -41.09
CA ALA A 20 -44.76 7.16 -39.79
C ALA A 20 -43.88 5.99 -39.31
N LEU A 21 -42.75 6.34 -38.69
CA LEU A 21 -41.92 5.40 -37.95
C LEU A 21 -42.75 4.86 -36.78
N ILE A 22 -42.89 3.54 -36.73
CA ILE A 22 -43.38 2.83 -35.55
C ILE A 22 -42.41 3.13 -34.41
N VAL A 23 -42.86 3.88 -33.41
CA VAL A 23 -42.16 4.04 -32.13
C VAL A 23 -42.24 2.70 -31.41
N ALA A 24 -41.27 1.83 -31.70
CA ALA A 24 -40.83 0.78 -30.79
C ALA A 24 -39.73 1.39 -29.92
N CYS A 25 -40.13 2.17 -28.91
CA CYS A 25 -39.24 2.64 -27.85
C CYS A 25 -39.75 2.08 -26.54
N GLY A 26 -39.30 0.86 -26.25
CA GLY A 26 -39.41 0.21 -24.96
C GLY A 26 -38.10 -0.50 -24.68
N GLY A 27 -37.00 0.24 -24.78
CA GLY A 27 -35.67 -0.22 -24.42
C GLY A 27 -35.65 -0.52 -22.93
N GLY A 28 -35.84 -1.80 -22.58
CA GLY A 28 -35.49 -2.34 -21.29
C GLY A 28 -33.98 -2.20 -21.11
N GLY A 29 -33.57 -1.03 -20.60
CA GLY A 29 -32.26 -0.86 -20.03
C GLY A 29 -32.16 -1.84 -18.89
N GLY A 30 -31.55 -3.00 -19.16
CA GLY A 30 -31.06 -3.90 -18.14
C GLY A 30 -30.03 -3.13 -17.33
N GLY A 31 -30.52 -2.35 -16.35
CA GLY A 31 -29.71 -1.92 -15.23
C GLY A 31 -29.27 -3.21 -14.58
N GLY A 32 -28.06 -3.66 -14.94
CA GLY A 32 -27.45 -4.81 -14.31
C GLY A 32 -27.48 -4.52 -12.83
N THR A 33 -28.38 -5.19 -12.12
CA THR A 33 -28.47 -5.10 -10.67
C THR A 33 -27.10 -5.49 -10.15
N VAL A 34 -26.36 -4.51 -9.64
CA VAL A 34 -25.09 -4.77 -8.97
C VAL A 34 -25.45 -5.67 -7.80
N THR A 35 -25.05 -6.94 -7.88
CA THR A 35 -25.32 -7.89 -6.80
C THR A 35 -24.58 -7.37 -5.57
N PRO A 36 -25.26 -7.12 -4.44
CA PRO A 36 -24.59 -6.64 -3.26
C PRO A 36 -23.49 -7.61 -2.81
N THR A 37 -22.41 -7.06 -2.28
CA THR A 37 -21.37 -7.83 -1.59
C THR A 37 -21.52 -7.58 -0.10
N THR A 38 -21.78 -8.63 0.66
CA THR A 38 -21.67 -8.62 2.12
C THR A 38 -20.21 -8.76 2.51
N ILE A 39 -19.67 -7.71 3.11
CA ILE A 39 -18.32 -7.71 3.65
C ILE A 39 -18.42 -8.05 5.14
N SER A 40 -17.56 -8.96 5.59
CA SER A 40 -17.41 -9.31 7.00
C SER A 40 -15.95 -9.46 7.40
N GLY A 41 -15.66 -9.38 8.69
CA GLY A 41 -14.31 -9.57 9.19
C GLY A 41 -14.15 -9.10 10.62
N SER A 42 -12.90 -8.87 11.01
CA SER A 42 -12.55 -8.39 12.34
C SER A 42 -11.38 -7.42 12.31
N VAL A 43 -11.41 -6.42 13.19
CA VAL A 43 -10.29 -5.52 13.46
C VAL A 43 -9.51 -6.06 14.67
N VAL A 44 -8.24 -6.41 14.48
CA VAL A 44 -7.43 -7.07 15.52
C VAL A 44 -6.07 -6.41 15.72
N LYS A 45 -5.89 -5.88 16.93
CA LYS A 45 -4.67 -5.47 17.63
C LYS A 45 -4.85 -5.82 19.13
N GLY A 46 -5.42 -7.00 19.37
CA GLY A 46 -6.46 -7.23 20.38
C GLY A 46 -7.83 -6.94 19.76
N PRO A 47 -8.91 -7.66 20.06
CA PRO A 47 -10.23 -7.35 19.52
C PRO A 47 -10.56 -5.86 19.70
N VAL A 48 -10.67 -5.10 18.61
CA VAL A 48 -10.87 -3.64 18.69
C VAL A 48 -12.36 -3.36 18.74
N SER A 49 -12.87 -2.95 19.89
CA SER A 49 -14.28 -2.62 20.10
C SER A 49 -14.60 -1.19 19.67
N ALA A 50 -15.79 -0.99 19.07
CA ALA A 50 -16.31 0.31 18.65
C ALA A 50 -15.39 1.09 17.69
N ALA A 51 -14.60 0.38 16.87
CA ALA A 51 -13.88 0.97 15.77
C ALA A 51 -14.84 1.33 14.64
N ASN A 52 -14.66 2.49 14.03
CA ASN A 52 -15.37 2.88 12.80
C ASN A 52 -14.68 2.19 11.61
N VAL A 53 -15.42 1.32 10.92
CA VAL A 53 -14.94 0.52 9.78
C VAL A 53 -15.63 1.01 8.52
N CYS A 54 -14.88 1.55 7.58
CA CYS A 54 -15.39 2.10 6.34
C CYS A 54 -14.78 1.40 5.11
N ALA A 55 -15.61 1.14 4.10
CA ALA A 55 -15.18 0.71 2.78
C ALA A 55 -15.02 1.91 1.85
N TYR A 56 -13.97 1.88 1.05
CA TYR A 56 -13.66 2.87 0.02
C TYR A 56 -13.35 2.18 -1.29
N LYS A 57 -13.66 2.80 -2.43
CA LYS A 57 -13.12 2.35 -3.72
C LYS A 57 -11.59 2.34 -3.65
N ALA A 58 -10.94 1.31 -4.17
CA ALA A 58 -9.50 1.36 -4.37
C ALA A 58 -9.17 2.17 -5.62
N VAL A 59 -8.18 3.04 -5.51
CA VAL A 59 -7.57 3.76 -6.63
C VAL A 59 -6.06 3.59 -6.53
N ALA A 60 -5.30 3.78 -7.61
CA ALA A 60 -3.85 3.57 -7.60
C ALA A 60 -3.14 4.26 -6.42
N GLY A 61 -3.52 5.50 -6.08
CA GLY A 61 -2.94 6.26 -4.97
C GLY A 61 -3.39 5.84 -3.56
N GLY A 62 -4.37 4.95 -3.41
CA GLY A 62 -4.91 4.53 -2.12
C GLY A 62 -6.43 4.41 -2.08
N LYS A 63 -7.06 5.21 -1.23
CA LYS A 63 -8.52 5.24 -1.03
C LYS A 63 -9.15 6.27 -1.97
N GLY A 64 -10.22 5.89 -2.64
CA GLY A 64 -11.12 6.77 -3.37
C GLY A 64 -12.39 7.06 -2.58
N ASP A 65 -13.53 7.15 -3.26
CA ASP A 65 -14.83 7.44 -2.64
C ASP A 65 -15.22 6.42 -1.58
N GLN A 66 -15.81 6.90 -0.49
CA GLN A 66 -16.43 6.05 0.54
C GLN A 66 -17.69 5.37 -0.02
N LEU A 67 -17.86 4.09 0.31
CA LEU A 67 -18.97 3.25 -0.11
C LEU A 67 -19.98 3.03 1.04
N ALA A 68 -19.48 2.64 2.22
CA ALA A 68 -20.29 2.36 3.40
C ALA A 68 -19.41 2.37 4.67
N CYS A 69 -20.03 2.48 5.84
CA CYS A 69 -19.37 2.32 7.13
C CYS A 69 -20.23 1.52 8.10
N THR A 70 -19.58 0.93 9.09
CA THR A 70 -20.19 0.28 10.26
C THR A 70 -19.29 0.45 11.48
N THR A 71 -19.66 -0.15 12.61
CA THR A 71 -18.81 -0.22 13.80
C THR A 71 -18.52 -1.66 14.19
N THR A 72 -17.36 -1.90 14.79
CA THR A 72 -17.05 -3.22 15.36
C THR A 72 -17.79 -3.45 16.67
N ASN A 73 -18.17 -4.71 16.92
CA ASN A 73 -18.65 -5.15 18.22
C ASN A 73 -17.49 -5.39 19.21
N ALA A 74 -17.81 -5.89 20.42
CA ALA A 74 -16.82 -6.18 21.46
C ALA A 74 -15.78 -7.24 21.09
N SER A 75 -16.08 -8.13 20.13
CA SER A 75 -15.13 -9.11 19.61
C SER A 75 -14.31 -8.56 18.43
N GLY A 76 -14.42 -7.26 18.13
CA GLY A 76 -13.78 -6.63 16.99
C GLY A 76 -14.40 -6.99 15.64
N ALA A 77 -15.51 -7.74 15.61
CA ALA A 77 -16.14 -8.18 14.39
C ALA A 77 -17.04 -7.10 13.78
N TYR A 78 -17.10 -7.07 12.46
CA TYR A 78 -17.96 -6.15 11.70
C TYR A 78 -18.60 -6.86 10.50
N SER A 79 -19.73 -6.33 10.03
CA SER A 79 -20.33 -6.70 8.75
C SER A 79 -21.19 -5.56 8.20
N PHE A 80 -21.19 -5.40 6.87
CA PHE A 80 -22.03 -4.46 6.13
C PHE A 80 -22.07 -4.82 4.64
N ASP A 81 -23.10 -4.35 3.93
CA ASP A 81 -23.27 -4.57 2.50
C ASP A 81 -22.81 -3.36 1.68
N ILE A 82 -22.26 -3.61 0.50
CA ILE A 82 -21.97 -2.60 -0.51
C ILE A 82 -22.57 -2.96 -1.86
N GLN A 83 -23.03 -1.95 -2.59
CA GLN A 83 -23.47 -2.08 -3.99
C GLN A 83 -22.38 -1.60 -4.94
N TYR A 84 -21.26 -2.33 -4.97
CA TYR A 84 -20.09 -1.97 -5.76
C TYR A 84 -19.31 -3.21 -6.20
N THR A 85 -18.89 -3.24 -7.47
CA THR A 85 -17.99 -4.26 -8.02
C THR A 85 -16.66 -3.62 -8.35
N GLY A 86 -15.57 -4.20 -7.85
CA GLY A 86 -14.21 -3.68 -7.97
C GLY A 86 -13.40 -3.86 -6.70
N ASP A 87 -12.19 -3.32 -6.70
CA ASP A 87 -11.30 -3.37 -5.56
C ASP A 87 -11.74 -2.37 -4.48
N VAL A 88 -11.70 -2.82 -3.23
CA VAL A 88 -12.18 -2.07 -2.06
C VAL A 88 -11.11 -2.03 -1.00
N VAL A 89 -10.79 -0.84 -0.51
CA VAL A 89 -9.99 -0.64 0.70
C VAL A 89 -10.95 -0.60 1.89
N ILE A 90 -10.73 -1.46 2.86
CA ILE A 90 -11.43 -1.40 4.15
C ILE A 90 -10.46 -0.77 5.14
N GLU A 91 -10.91 0.28 5.82
CA GLU A 91 -10.14 0.95 6.86
C GLU A 91 -10.90 0.95 8.19
N ALA A 92 -10.20 0.62 9.26
CA ALA A 92 -10.69 0.75 10.63
C ALA A 92 -9.95 1.87 11.35
N SER A 93 -10.71 2.73 12.05
CA SER A 93 -10.17 3.84 12.83
C SER A 93 -10.94 4.03 14.14
N GLY A 94 -10.28 4.54 15.17
CA GLY A 94 -10.89 4.72 16.50
C GLY A 94 -11.25 3.40 17.17
N GLY A 95 -12.04 3.48 18.24
CA GLY A 95 -12.30 2.33 19.11
C GLY A 95 -11.17 2.06 20.10
N THR A 96 -11.32 0.98 20.87
CA THR A 96 -10.38 0.60 21.93
C THR A 96 -10.09 -0.89 21.93
N TYR A 97 -8.92 -1.27 22.39
CA TYR A 97 -8.48 -2.65 22.52
C TYR A 97 -7.64 -2.81 23.79
N VAL A 98 -7.54 -4.04 24.30
CA VAL A 98 -6.55 -4.37 25.35
C VAL A 98 -5.25 -4.71 24.65
N ASP A 99 -4.21 -3.90 24.87
CA ASP A 99 -2.91 -4.12 24.27
C ASP A 99 -2.25 -5.37 24.85
N GLU A 100 -1.69 -6.22 23.97
CA GLU A 100 -1.24 -7.55 24.35
C GLU A 100 0.03 -7.57 25.21
N ALA A 101 0.89 -6.56 25.05
CA ALA A 101 2.14 -6.43 25.79
C ALA A 101 1.96 -5.73 27.14
N THR A 102 1.14 -4.68 27.16
CA THR A 102 0.96 -3.84 28.36
C THR A 102 -0.26 -4.24 29.20
N HIS A 103 -1.20 -5.00 28.62
CA HIS A 103 -2.50 -5.32 29.22
C HIS A 103 -3.36 -4.10 29.58
N VAL A 104 -3.09 -2.95 28.96
CA VAL A 104 -3.81 -1.70 29.17
C VAL A 104 -4.82 -1.45 28.05
N SER A 105 -6.01 -0.98 28.42
CA SER A 105 -7.00 -0.49 27.46
C SER A 105 -6.46 0.72 26.70
N THR A 106 -6.30 0.58 25.40
CA THR A 106 -5.62 1.52 24.51
C THR A 106 -6.53 1.90 23.35
N ALA A 107 -6.52 3.17 22.94
CA ALA A 107 -7.26 3.63 21.78
C ALA A 107 -6.52 3.24 20.48
N LEU A 108 -7.27 2.87 19.43
CA LEU A 108 -6.68 2.72 18.10
C LEU A 108 -6.42 4.10 17.48
N SER A 109 -5.20 4.60 17.67
CA SER A 109 -4.78 5.94 17.21
C SER A 109 -4.39 6.01 15.74
N THR A 110 -4.01 4.87 15.15
CA THR A 110 -3.56 4.80 13.75
C THR A 110 -4.51 3.90 12.96
N PRO A 111 -5.06 4.36 11.82
CA PRO A 111 -5.97 3.56 11.03
C PRO A 111 -5.29 2.30 10.48
N LEU A 112 -6.03 1.19 10.50
CA LEU A 112 -5.61 -0.10 9.96
C LEU A 112 -6.36 -0.40 8.67
N GLN A 113 -5.73 -1.11 7.73
CA GLN A 113 -6.26 -1.33 6.37
C GLN A 113 -6.11 -2.78 5.91
N VAL A 114 -7.02 -3.17 5.01
CA VAL A 114 -6.96 -4.38 4.18
C VAL A 114 -7.59 -4.06 2.82
N VAL A 115 -7.21 -4.77 1.77
CA VAL A 115 -7.83 -4.63 0.44
C VAL A 115 -8.49 -5.94 0.05
N ILE A 116 -9.70 -5.85 -0.48
CA ILE A 116 -10.46 -7.00 -0.99
C ILE A 116 -10.94 -6.72 -2.42
N ALA A 117 -11.35 -7.78 -3.14
CA ALA A 117 -12.13 -7.66 -4.36
C ALA A 117 -13.62 -7.84 -4.02
N SER A 118 -14.46 -6.94 -4.53
CA SER A 118 -15.92 -7.04 -4.44
C SER A 118 -16.48 -7.45 -5.79
N SER A 119 -17.26 -8.53 -5.83
CA SER A 119 -17.85 -9.08 -7.07
C SER A 119 -19.26 -9.65 -6.88
N GLY A 120 -19.94 -9.28 -5.79
CA GLY A 120 -21.19 -9.86 -5.33
C GLY A 120 -20.98 -11.02 -4.35
N GLY A 121 -22.00 -11.34 -3.56
CA GLY A 121 -21.95 -12.45 -2.60
C GLY A 121 -21.28 -12.05 -1.29
N THR A 122 -20.32 -12.84 -0.80
CA THR A 122 -19.63 -12.58 0.48
C THR A 122 -18.14 -12.38 0.29
N ALA A 123 -17.57 -11.38 0.96
CA ALA A 123 -16.13 -11.16 1.04
C ALA A 123 -15.68 -11.05 2.51
N THR A 124 -14.46 -11.51 2.79
CA THR A 124 -13.84 -11.39 4.12
C THR A 124 -12.68 -10.40 4.07
N GLY A 125 -12.62 -9.48 5.03
CA GLY A 125 -11.50 -8.57 5.23
C GLY A 125 -11.05 -8.57 6.69
N ILE A 126 -9.91 -9.17 6.99
CA ILE A 126 -9.33 -9.12 8.33
C ILE A 126 -8.43 -7.90 8.40
N VAL A 127 -8.70 -6.99 9.35
CA VAL A 127 -7.99 -5.71 9.48
C VAL A 127 -7.02 -5.80 10.65
N THR A 128 -5.72 -5.77 10.37
CA THR A 128 -4.64 -5.89 11.36
C THR A 128 -3.45 -4.99 11.01
N PRO A 129 -2.49 -4.80 11.92
CA PRO A 129 -1.21 -4.18 11.57
C PRO A 129 -0.51 -4.84 10.37
N LEU A 130 -0.54 -6.18 10.24
CA LEU A 130 0.11 -6.87 9.12
C LEU A 130 -0.60 -6.65 7.78
N THR A 131 -1.92 -6.51 7.77
CA THR A 131 -2.63 -6.16 6.53
C THR A 131 -2.39 -4.69 6.16
N SER A 132 -2.16 -3.80 7.12
CA SER A 132 -1.70 -2.43 6.83
C SER A 132 -0.30 -2.38 6.21
N VAL A 133 0.60 -3.24 6.66
CA VAL A 133 1.91 -3.43 6.00
C VAL A 133 1.70 -3.86 4.56
N ALA A 134 0.87 -4.87 4.31
CA ALA A 134 0.57 -5.34 2.96
C ALA A 134 -0.08 -4.24 2.09
N TYR A 135 -0.96 -3.42 2.66
CA TYR A 135 -1.55 -2.27 1.99
C TYR A 135 -0.49 -1.23 1.59
N SER A 136 0.45 -0.91 2.49
CA SER A 136 1.56 -0.01 2.21
C SER A 136 2.46 -0.53 1.10
N MET A 137 2.82 -1.82 1.15
CA MET A 137 3.59 -2.49 0.11
C MET A 137 2.85 -2.44 -1.23
N ALA A 138 1.55 -2.75 -1.26
CA ALA A 138 0.73 -2.71 -2.48
C ALA A 138 0.67 -1.31 -3.10
N LYS A 139 0.65 -0.25 -2.28
CA LYS A 139 0.70 1.13 -2.76
C LYS A 139 2.01 1.47 -3.47
N GLY A 140 3.12 0.84 -3.07
CA GLY A 140 4.44 0.99 -3.72
C GLY A 140 4.63 0.17 -4.99
N MET A 141 3.72 -0.75 -5.30
CA MET A 141 3.80 -1.58 -6.50
C MET A 141 3.33 -0.82 -7.74
N SER A 142 3.79 -1.25 -8.92
CA SER A 142 3.29 -0.72 -10.20
C SER A 142 1.77 -0.89 -10.29
N GLY A 143 1.07 0.17 -10.71
CA GLY A 143 -0.39 0.23 -10.72
C GLY A 143 -1.04 0.57 -9.37
N GLY A 144 -0.26 0.60 -8.27
CA GLY A 144 -0.72 1.05 -6.96
C GLY A 144 -1.69 0.09 -6.28
N VAL A 145 -2.61 0.64 -5.48
CA VAL A 145 -3.53 -0.18 -4.67
C VAL A 145 -4.57 -0.92 -5.54
N SER A 146 -4.52 -2.25 -5.50
CA SER A 146 -5.49 -3.18 -6.08
C SER A 146 -5.54 -4.46 -5.23
N SER A 147 -6.58 -5.29 -5.38
CA SER A 147 -6.67 -6.57 -4.68
C SER A 147 -5.56 -7.54 -5.12
N ALA A 148 -5.14 -7.48 -6.38
CA ALA A 148 -4.04 -8.28 -6.92
C ALA A 148 -2.68 -7.89 -6.31
N ASN A 149 -2.35 -6.60 -6.28
CA ASN A 149 -1.13 -6.10 -5.65
C ASN A 149 -1.14 -6.36 -4.15
N PHE A 150 -2.30 -6.18 -3.50
CA PHE A 150 -2.46 -6.51 -2.09
C PHE A 150 -2.27 -8.00 -1.79
N SER A 151 -2.81 -8.91 -2.61
CA SER A 151 -2.60 -10.36 -2.42
C SER A 151 -1.13 -10.74 -2.52
N THR A 152 -0.41 -10.13 -3.47
CA THR A 152 1.05 -10.31 -3.62
C THR A 152 1.79 -9.79 -2.39
N ALA A 153 1.47 -8.57 -1.95
CA ALA A 153 2.04 -7.97 -0.77
C ALA A 153 1.75 -8.77 0.51
N ALA A 154 0.51 -9.23 0.70
CA ALA A 154 0.08 -10.00 1.85
C ALA A 154 0.83 -11.34 1.95
N THR A 155 1.10 -11.99 0.81
CA THR A 155 1.93 -13.20 0.75
C THR A 155 3.38 -12.92 1.16
N ASN A 156 3.94 -11.79 0.70
CA ASN A 156 5.29 -11.36 1.10
C ASN A 156 5.36 -11.05 2.60
N VAL A 157 4.36 -10.36 3.15
CA VAL A 157 4.25 -10.10 4.59
C VAL A 157 4.16 -11.43 5.35
N ALA A 158 3.27 -12.34 4.96
CA ALA A 158 3.14 -13.63 5.61
C ALA A 158 4.47 -14.41 5.61
N THR A 159 5.23 -14.34 4.53
CA THR A 159 6.55 -14.98 4.42
C THR A 159 7.57 -14.32 5.36
N GLN A 160 7.72 -13.00 5.32
CA GLN A 160 8.70 -12.27 6.15
C GLN A 160 8.41 -12.43 7.65
N PHE A 161 7.14 -12.46 8.03
CA PHE A 161 6.67 -12.68 9.40
C PHE A 161 6.53 -14.17 9.78
N GLN A 162 7.02 -15.10 8.95
CA GLN A 162 7.05 -16.54 9.24
C GLN A 162 5.66 -17.13 9.57
N LEU A 163 4.61 -16.67 8.89
CA LEU A 163 3.22 -17.10 9.09
C LEU A 163 2.85 -18.37 8.32
N GLY A 164 3.80 -18.95 7.58
CA GLY A 164 3.55 -20.06 6.66
C GLY A 164 2.62 -19.64 5.52
N SER A 165 1.65 -20.50 5.19
CA SER A 165 0.71 -20.28 4.08
C SER A 165 -0.59 -19.56 4.49
N ILE A 166 -0.61 -18.90 5.66
CA ILE A 166 -1.79 -18.16 6.12
C ILE A 166 -2.08 -16.97 5.20
N ASN A 167 -3.34 -16.86 4.77
CA ASN A 167 -3.82 -15.64 4.12
C ASN A 167 -4.26 -14.63 5.20
N ILE A 168 -3.41 -13.64 5.46
CA ILE A 168 -3.65 -12.60 6.47
C ILE A 168 -4.86 -11.71 6.16
N ALA A 169 -5.35 -11.69 4.91
CA ALA A 169 -6.51 -10.89 4.52
C ALA A 169 -7.85 -11.55 4.90
N THR A 170 -7.87 -12.87 5.09
CA THR A 170 -9.10 -13.66 5.28
C THR A 170 -9.08 -14.56 6.51
N THR A 171 -7.91 -14.77 7.11
CA THR A 171 -7.76 -15.62 8.31
C THR A 171 -7.70 -14.75 9.56
N ALA A 172 -8.63 -14.93 10.50
CA ALA A 172 -8.58 -14.22 11.77
C ALA A 172 -7.42 -14.74 12.66
N PRO A 173 -6.61 -13.86 13.27
CA PRO A 173 -5.62 -14.27 14.26
C PRO A 173 -6.29 -14.72 15.56
N THR A 174 -5.66 -15.66 16.27
CA THR A 174 -6.01 -16.00 17.66
C THR A 174 -4.99 -15.34 18.58
N ILE A 175 -5.42 -14.50 19.52
CA ILE A 175 -4.55 -13.73 20.44
C ILE A 175 -4.60 -14.33 21.84
N GLY A 176 -3.59 -14.05 22.67
CA GLY A 176 -3.53 -14.45 24.08
C GLY A 176 -2.62 -15.66 24.31
N SER A 177 -2.90 -16.43 25.34
CA SER A 177 -2.06 -17.59 25.72
C SER A 177 -2.10 -18.73 24.69
N SER A 178 -3.22 -18.88 23.98
CA SER A 178 -3.40 -19.87 22.91
C SER A 178 -3.16 -19.29 21.51
N ALA A 179 -2.30 -18.28 21.39
CA ALA A 179 -2.12 -17.57 20.14
C ALA A 179 -1.54 -18.47 19.03
N ASN A 180 -2.14 -18.36 17.84
CA ASN A 180 -1.60 -18.98 16.62
C ASN A 180 -0.41 -18.16 16.08
N VAL A 181 0.27 -18.65 15.04
CA VAL A 181 1.46 -17.94 14.50
C VAL A 181 1.17 -16.51 14.07
N TYR A 182 -0.04 -16.23 13.56
CA TYR A 182 -0.49 -14.89 13.22
C TYR A 182 -0.69 -14.04 14.48
N GLY A 183 -1.38 -14.55 15.49
CA GLY A 183 -1.56 -13.83 16.74
C GLY A 183 -0.26 -13.54 17.47
N LYS A 184 0.69 -14.49 17.48
CA LYS A 184 2.03 -14.28 18.04
C LYS A 184 2.79 -13.16 17.35
N ALA A 185 2.63 -13.01 16.02
CA ALA A 185 3.21 -11.90 15.28
C ALA A 185 2.57 -10.55 15.65
N LEU A 186 1.25 -10.52 15.92
CA LEU A 186 0.57 -9.31 16.40
C LEU A 186 0.94 -8.96 17.84
N GLN A 187 1.11 -9.95 18.71
CA GLN A 187 1.66 -9.77 20.05
C GLN A 187 3.08 -9.20 19.99
N ALA A 188 3.94 -9.74 19.12
CA ALA A 188 5.28 -9.19 18.92
C ALA A 188 5.25 -7.73 18.42
N PHE A 189 4.28 -7.37 17.58
CA PHE A 189 4.08 -5.97 17.19
C PHE A 189 3.69 -5.09 18.39
N SER A 190 2.79 -5.56 19.25
CA SER A 190 2.44 -4.88 20.51
C SER A 190 3.68 -4.65 21.39
N GLN A 191 4.49 -5.69 21.57
CA GLN A 191 5.73 -5.60 22.35
C GLN A 191 6.78 -4.69 21.70
N PHE A 192 6.85 -4.66 20.37
CA PHE A 192 7.73 -3.76 19.63
C PHE A 192 7.37 -2.30 19.88
N VAL A 193 6.08 -1.95 19.88
CA VAL A 193 5.61 -0.60 20.21
C VAL A 193 5.86 -0.29 21.69
N ALA A 194 5.60 -1.23 22.60
CA ALA A 194 5.87 -1.07 24.03
C ALA A 194 7.37 -0.85 24.33
N ALA A 195 8.26 -1.38 23.49
CA ALA A 195 9.71 -1.20 23.57
C ALA A 195 10.22 0.11 22.92
N GLY A 196 9.33 1.02 22.50
CA GLY A 196 9.68 2.30 21.88
C GLY A 196 9.65 2.31 20.35
N GLY A 197 9.24 1.21 19.72
CA GLY A 197 8.93 1.19 18.29
C GLY A 197 7.69 2.02 17.95
N SER A 198 7.42 2.20 16.65
CA SER A 198 6.23 2.92 16.17
C SER A 198 5.53 2.14 15.04
N PHE A 199 4.23 2.38 14.86
CA PHE A 199 3.50 1.81 13.73
C PHE A 199 4.11 2.21 12.37
N SER A 200 4.62 3.45 12.25
CA SER A 200 5.31 3.91 11.05
C SER A 200 6.55 3.07 10.75
N ALA A 201 7.40 2.86 11.76
CA ALA A 201 8.58 2.00 11.63
C ALA A 201 8.22 0.53 11.34
N PHE A 202 7.04 0.08 11.76
CA PHE A 202 6.51 -1.25 11.46
C PHE A 202 5.95 -1.38 10.05
N VAL A 203 5.54 -0.29 9.40
CA VAL A 203 4.93 -0.32 8.06
C VAL A 203 5.96 -0.04 6.96
N THR A 204 6.97 0.78 7.20
CA THR A 204 7.93 1.22 6.17
C THR A 204 9.38 0.98 6.58
N TRP A 205 9.67 -0.11 7.32
CA TRP A 205 10.96 -0.38 7.96
C TRP A 205 12.18 0.03 7.11
N THR A 206 12.72 1.22 7.36
CA THR A 206 13.72 1.85 6.47
C THR A 206 15.08 1.17 6.55
N ASN A 207 15.37 0.52 7.67
CA ASN A 207 16.55 -0.31 7.85
C ASN A 207 16.09 -1.72 8.28
N PRO A 208 16.11 -2.71 7.37
CA PRO A 208 15.60 -4.04 7.64
C PRO A 208 16.35 -4.74 8.77
N ALA A 209 17.66 -4.51 8.91
CA ALA A 209 18.47 -5.15 9.94
C ALA A 209 18.13 -4.64 11.36
N SER A 210 17.94 -3.32 11.51
CA SER A 210 17.56 -2.75 12.81
C SER A 210 16.12 -3.11 13.17
N PHE A 211 15.20 -3.10 12.19
CA PHE A 211 13.83 -3.56 12.39
C PHE A 211 13.78 -5.04 12.77
N GLN A 212 14.51 -5.90 12.05
CA GLN A 212 14.61 -7.32 12.33
C GLN A 212 15.09 -7.57 13.75
N SER A 213 16.16 -6.88 14.18
CA SER A 213 16.69 -7.01 15.54
C SER A 213 15.66 -6.60 16.60
N ALA A 214 15.02 -5.44 16.42
CA ALA A 214 14.03 -4.92 17.35
C ALA A 214 12.77 -5.80 17.42
N TYR A 215 12.24 -6.22 16.26
CA TYR A 215 11.05 -7.06 16.19
C TYR A 215 11.30 -8.48 16.69
N SER A 216 12.46 -9.08 16.37
CA SER A 216 12.83 -10.41 16.90
C SER A 216 12.98 -10.37 18.42
N SER A 217 13.57 -9.31 18.96
CA SER A 217 13.67 -9.11 20.41
C SER A 217 12.29 -8.98 21.06
N ALA A 218 11.40 -8.20 20.46
CA ALA A 218 10.02 -8.06 20.92
C ALA A 218 9.26 -9.41 20.85
N TYR A 219 9.46 -10.18 19.79
CA TYR A 219 8.86 -11.50 19.65
C TYR A 219 9.29 -12.45 20.76
N VAL A 220 10.59 -12.50 21.06
CA VAL A 220 11.13 -13.33 22.16
C VAL A 220 10.55 -12.93 23.50
N VAL A 221 10.51 -11.62 23.80
CA VAL A 221 10.02 -11.11 25.09
C VAL A 221 8.58 -11.53 25.35
N ILE A 222 7.69 -11.41 24.37
CA ILE A 222 6.26 -11.66 24.59
C ILE A 222 5.84 -13.11 24.34
N ASN A 223 6.50 -13.83 23.42
CA ASN A 223 6.13 -15.20 23.05
C ASN A 223 7.02 -16.28 23.68
N GLY A 224 8.12 -15.89 24.35
CA GLY A 224 9.05 -16.79 25.04
C GLY A 224 9.89 -17.69 24.12
N ASN A 225 9.78 -17.56 22.80
CA ASN A 225 10.48 -18.37 21.81
C ASN A 225 11.21 -17.48 20.80
N SER A 226 12.39 -17.89 20.38
CA SER A 226 13.17 -17.23 19.34
C SER A 226 12.78 -17.74 17.95
N ILE A 227 12.53 -16.80 17.04
CA ILE A 227 12.36 -17.04 15.61
C ILE A 227 13.27 -16.04 14.89
N THR A 228 13.94 -16.52 13.85
CA THR A 228 14.66 -15.64 12.93
C THR A 228 13.69 -15.15 11.87
N PHE A 229 13.36 -13.87 11.93
CA PHE A 229 12.69 -13.18 10.82
C PHE A 229 13.73 -12.77 9.81
N THR A 230 13.36 -12.76 8.53
CA THR A 230 14.18 -12.18 7.47
C THR A 230 13.33 -11.12 6.80
N PHE A 231 13.64 -9.85 7.09
CA PHE A 231 12.97 -8.74 6.43
C PHE A 231 13.83 -8.27 5.25
N THR A 232 13.18 -8.08 4.11
CA THR A 232 13.82 -7.62 2.87
C THR A 232 13.10 -6.36 2.38
N GLY A 233 13.83 -5.43 1.77
CA GLY A 233 13.25 -4.18 1.30
C GLY A 233 12.83 -3.24 2.43
N THR A 234 12.25 -2.07 2.11
CA THR A 234 11.89 -1.04 3.09
C THR A 234 10.44 -1.08 3.62
N GLY A 235 9.76 -2.23 3.61
CA GLY A 235 8.33 -2.32 3.96
C GLY A 235 7.39 -1.65 2.95
N ILE A 236 7.97 -1.06 1.92
CA ILE A 236 7.40 -0.72 0.63
C ILE A 236 8.15 -1.63 -0.32
N ASN A 237 7.48 -2.59 -0.96
CA ASN A 237 8.16 -3.38 -1.99
C ASN A 237 8.27 -2.49 -3.24
N PRO A 238 9.46 -2.09 -3.72
CA PRO A 238 9.59 -1.67 -5.10
C PRO A 238 9.31 -2.92 -5.93
N GLY A 239 8.04 -3.09 -6.33
CA GLY A 239 7.55 -4.31 -6.97
C GLY A 239 8.45 -4.76 -8.13
N GLY A 240 8.53 -6.08 -8.34
CA GLY A 240 9.32 -6.75 -9.38
C GLY A 240 8.94 -6.40 -10.82
N GLY A 241 9.15 -5.14 -11.20
CA GLY A 241 9.39 -4.68 -12.56
C GLY A 241 10.87 -4.30 -12.70
N SER A 242 11.35 -4.20 -13.94
CA SER A 242 12.76 -3.94 -14.29
C SER A 242 13.46 -2.96 -13.34
N THR A 243 14.41 -3.47 -12.56
CA THR A 243 15.22 -2.67 -11.65
C THR A 243 16.15 -1.78 -12.46
N GLU A 244 16.03 -0.46 -12.26
CA GLU A 244 17.01 0.51 -12.76
C GLU A 244 18.21 0.55 -11.81
N SER A 245 19.40 0.79 -12.36
CA SER A 245 20.59 1.15 -11.57
C SER A 245 20.83 2.65 -11.69
N CYS A 246 21.36 3.32 -10.67
CA CYS A 246 21.64 4.74 -10.69
C CYS A 246 23.06 5.02 -10.22
N GLY A 247 23.90 5.55 -11.11
CA GLY A 247 25.18 6.13 -10.71
C GLY A 247 24.98 7.55 -10.20
N ILE A 248 25.32 7.80 -8.95
CA ILE A 248 25.25 9.12 -8.33
C ILE A 248 26.67 9.62 -8.09
N THR A 249 27.06 10.67 -8.79
CA THR A 249 28.33 11.36 -8.52
C THR A 249 28.09 12.49 -7.54
N VAL A 250 28.70 12.39 -6.36
CA VAL A 250 28.65 13.41 -5.31
C VAL A 250 29.97 14.18 -5.31
N ALA A 251 29.88 15.50 -5.39
CA ALA A 251 30.98 16.40 -5.07
C ALA A 251 30.52 17.36 -3.98
N GLY A 252 31.46 18.00 -3.30
CA GLY A 252 31.10 18.99 -2.30
C GLY A 252 32.24 19.92 -1.97
N SER A 253 31.91 21.06 -1.40
CA SER A 253 32.88 21.95 -0.80
C SER A 253 32.33 22.45 0.53
N GLY A 254 33.22 22.74 1.45
CA GLY A 254 32.81 23.08 2.80
C GLY A 254 33.88 23.78 3.59
N THR A 255 33.54 24.09 4.83
CA THR A 255 34.48 24.62 5.81
C THR A 255 34.51 23.71 7.04
N VAL A 256 35.70 23.54 7.59
CA VAL A 256 35.90 22.95 8.92
C VAL A 256 36.28 24.05 9.88
N SER A 257 35.60 24.10 11.04
CA SER A 257 35.95 25.05 12.09
C SER A 257 36.73 24.36 13.20
N ALA A 258 37.98 24.79 13.40
CA ALA A 258 38.88 24.25 14.43
C ALA A 258 39.72 25.39 15.01
N ASN A 259 39.91 25.40 16.34
CA ASN A 259 40.70 26.41 17.06
C ASN A 259 40.35 27.87 16.70
N GLY A 260 39.06 28.19 16.54
CA GLY A 260 38.59 29.54 16.22
C GLY A 260 38.84 30.01 14.78
N GLY A 261 39.44 29.17 13.93
CA GLY A 261 39.61 29.40 12.50
C GLY A 261 38.64 28.57 11.65
N SER A 262 38.36 29.03 10.43
CA SER A 262 37.58 28.28 9.42
C SER A 262 38.48 27.97 8.21
N PHE A 263 38.60 26.68 7.88
CA PHE A 263 39.45 26.22 6.78
C PHE A 263 38.58 25.62 5.67
N PRO A 264 38.73 26.06 4.41
CA PRO A 264 37.97 25.50 3.30
C PRO A 264 38.53 24.13 2.87
N PHE A 265 37.65 23.27 2.38
CA PHE A 265 38.02 22.01 1.74
C PHE A 265 37.08 21.67 0.60
N THR A 266 37.53 20.80 -0.30
CA THR A 266 36.75 20.28 -1.42
C THR A 266 36.79 18.76 -1.40
N LEU A 267 35.62 18.13 -1.50
CA LEU A 267 35.47 16.71 -1.70
C LEU A 267 35.53 16.40 -3.20
N PRO A 268 36.46 15.55 -3.65
CA PRO A 268 36.54 15.17 -5.05
C PRO A 268 35.26 14.42 -5.48
N PRO A 269 34.87 14.52 -6.76
CA PRO A 269 33.70 13.81 -7.28
C PRO A 269 33.84 12.30 -7.04
N THR A 270 32.91 11.75 -6.27
CA THR A 270 32.87 10.34 -5.90
C THR A 270 31.59 9.72 -6.39
N LYS A 271 31.69 8.63 -7.17
CA LYS A 271 30.52 7.94 -7.73
C LYS A 271 30.11 6.77 -6.83
N VAL A 272 28.82 6.73 -6.50
CA VAL A 272 28.14 5.65 -5.77
C VAL A 272 27.13 5.01 -6.73
N CYS A 273 27.05 3.69 -6.78
CA CYS A 273 26.04 2.98 -7.54
C CYS A 273 24.90 2.56 -6.62
N VAL A 274 23.66 2.80 -7.04
CA VAL A 274 22.45 2.34 -6.36
C VAL A 274 21.68 1.41 -7.31
N THR A 275 21.57 0.12 -7.01
CA THR A 275 20.84 -0.87 -7.83
C THR A 275 19.45 -1.13 -7.28
N GLY A 276 18.50 -1.69 -8.04
CA GLY A 276 17.19 -2.07 -7.48
C GLY A 276 16.15 -0.94 -7.44
N LEU A 277 16.39 0.16 -8.15
CA LEU A 277 15.48 1.30 -8.18
C LEU A 277 14.24 1.02 -9.05
N PRO A 278 13.08 1.59 -8.72
CA PRO A 278 11.97 1.71 -9.67
C PRO A 278 12.44 2.46 -10.92
N THR A 279 11.98 2.02 -12.10
CA THR A 279 12.27 2.71 -13.36
C THR A 279 11.83 4.18 -13.29
N GLY A 280 12.72 5.11 -13.65
CA GLY A 280 12.53 6.56 -13.59
C GLY A 280 12.93 7.21 -12.25
N ALA A 281 13.42 6.45 -11.27
CA ALA A 281 13.76 6.98 -9.94
C ALA A 281 15.16 7.63 -9.86
N CYS A 282 16.02 7.43 -10.86
CA CYS A 282 17.35 8.05 -10.94
C CYS A 282 17.26 9.49 -11.49
N SER A 283 16.74 10.42 -10.69
CA SER A 283 16.54 11.81 -11.10
C SER A 283 16.94 12.84 -10.04
N ALA A 284 17.23 14.05 -10.52
CA ALA A 284 17.43 15.22 -9.66
C ALA A 284 16.12 15.53 -8.91
N GLY A 285 16.16 15.48 -7.58
CA GLY A 285 15.00 15.69 -6.71
C GLY A 285 14.64 14.52 -5.80
N ASN A 286 15.24 13.34 -6.03
CA ASN A 286 15.08 12.20 -5.13
C ASN A 286 15.93 12.39 -3.86
N SER A 287 15.33 12.93 -2.80
CA SER A 287 16.00 13.24 -1.53
C SER A 287 16.55 12.00 -0.81
N GLN A 288 15.97 10.82 -1.06
CA GLN A 288 16.46 9.55 -0.52
C GLN A 288 17.81 9.19 -1.14
N LEU A 289 17.93 9.30 -2.48
CA LEU A 289 19.20 9.09 -3.18
C LEU A 289 20.29 10.08 -2.76
N GLN A 290 19.91 11.33 -2.49
CA GLN A 290 20.84 12.36 -2.00
C GLN A 290 21.37 12.04 -0.60
N SER A 291 20.49 11.57 0.30
CA SER A 291 20.86 11.20 1.67
C SER A 291 21.79 9.98 1.71
N LEU A 292 21.52 8.97 0.86
CA LEU A 292 22.33 7.77 0.76
C LEU A 292 23.72 8.06 0.18
N ALA A 293 23.79 8.97 -0.78
CA ALA A 293 25.04 9.33 -1.44
C ALA A 293 25.90 10.28 -0.56
N SER A 294 25.31 11.11 0.31
CA SER A 294 26.06 11.96 1.25
C SER A 294 26.46 11.28 2.56
N SER A 295 25.75 10.21 2.98
CA SER A 295 26.09 9.45 4.20
C SER A 295 27.42 8.70 4.09
N GLY A 296 27.89 8.40 2.87
CA GLY A 296 29.21 7.80 2.64
C GLY A 296 30.35 8.82 2.49
N ALA A 297 30.04 10.12 2.39
CA ALA A 297 30.99 11.18 2.02
C ALA A 297 31.16 12.26 3.09
N THR A 298 30.51 12.14 4.25
CA THR A 298 30.57 13.09 5.37
C THR A 298 31.63 12.64 6.40
N PRO A 299 32.75 13.37 6.59
CA PRO A 299 33.66 13.12 7.71
C PRO A 299 32.99 13.46 9.06
N ALA A 300 33.31 12.72 10.12
CA ALA A 300 32.78 13.00 11.46
C ALA A 300 33.41 14.28 12.06
N GLY A 301 32.60 15.30 12.39
CA GLY A 301 33.06 16.55 13.04
C GLY A 301 32.19 17.79 12.72
N ASN A 302 32.64 18.98 13.14
CA ASN A 302 31.97 20.27 12.90
C ASN A 302 32.27 20.81 11.49
N TYR A 303 31.63 20.22 10.48
CA TYR A 303 31.75 20.62 9.08
C TYR A 303 30.47 21.28 8.58
N SER A 304 30.60 22.33 7.77
CA SER A 304 29.51 22.84 6.93
C SER A 304 29.82 22.49 5.48
N ILE A 305 29.02 21.62 4.87
CA ILE A 305 29.30 21.07 3.53
C ILE A 305 28.11 21.31 2.61
N SER A 306 28.38 21.88 1.45
CA SER A 306 27.44 22.01 0.34
C SER A 306 27.70 20.91 -0.67
N TYR A 307 26.71 20.05 -0.90
CA TYR A 307 26.82 18.92 -1.84
C TYR A 307 26.21 19.26 -3.20
N THR A 308 26.85 18.76 -4.26
CA THR A 308 26.31 18.73 -5.62
C THR A 308 26.20 17.27 -6.08
N TYR A 309 25.10 16.96 -6.76
CA TYR A 309 24.74 15.60 -7.17
C TYR A 309 24.52 15.56 -8.69
N ALA A 310 25.14 14.60 -9.36
CA ALA A 310 24.83 14.25 -10.75
C ALA A 310 24.34 12.80 -10.82
N TYR A 311 23.32 12.54 -11.61
CA TYR A 311 22.63 11.26 -11.70
C TYR A 311 22.81 10.66 -13.10
N ALA A 312 23.15 9.38 -13.16
CA ALA A 312 23.39 8.63 -14.39
C ALA A 312 22.54 7.34 -14.38
N PRO A 313 21.33 7.38 -14.98
CA PRO A 313 20.48 6.21 -15.19
C PRO A 313 21.22 5.05 -15.85
N ASN A 314 21.14 3.87 -15.25
CA ASN A 314 21.76 2.61 -15.68
C ASN A 314 23.29 2.65 -15.88
N ASP A 315 23.97 3.66 -15.36
CA ASP A 315 25.43 3.78 -15.46
C ASP A 315 26.08 3.75 -14.07
N CYS A 316 26.54 2.57 -13.69
CA CYS A 316 27.35 2.35 -12.48
C CYS A 316 28.85 2.20 -12.75
N ALA A 317 29.31 2.44 -13.98
CA ALA A 317 30.72 2.31 -14.31
C ALA A 317 31.56 3.29 -13.48
N GLY A 318 32.63 2.80 -12.86
CA GLY A 318 33.53 3.60 -12.02
C GLY A 318 32.99 3.99 -10.64
N ALA A 319 31.89 3.38 -10.18
CA ALA A 319 31.42 3.57 -8.80
C ALA A 319 32.40 2.95 -7.78
N LEU A 320 32.73 3.69 -6.73
CA LEU A 320 33.60 3.20 -5.64
C LEU A 320 32.88 2.21 -4.72
N VAL A 321 31.55 2.33 -4.61
CA VAL A 321 30.71 1.47 -3.80
C VAL A 321 29.38 1.25 -4.51
N THR A 322 28.87 0.03 -4.40
CA THR A 322 27.54 -0.35 -4.88
C THR A 322 26.64 -0.64 -3.69
N VAL A 323 25.49 0.01 -3.65
CA VAL A 323 24.47 -0.11 -2.62
C VAL A 323 23.19 -0.60 -3.30
N ASN A 324 22.48 -1.52 -2.65
CA ASN A 324 21.20 -1.97 -3.17
C ASN A 324 20.08 -1.09 -2.60
N TYR A 325 19.29 -0.46 -3.48
CA TYR A 325 18.01 0.16 -3.18
C TYR A 325 17.06 -0.95 -2.75
N GLN A 326 16.68 -0.92 -1.48
CA GLN A 326 15.83 -1.92 -0.83
C GLN A 326 14.44 -1.32 -0.63
#